data_AF-A0AAV4BPH8-F1
#
_entry.id   AF-A0AAV4BPH8-F1
#
_cell.length_a   1.000
_cell.length_b   1.000
_cell.length_c   1.000
_cell.angle_alpha   90.00
_cell.angle_beta   90.00
_cell.angle_gamma   90.00
#
_symmetry.space_group_name_H-M   'P 1'
#
loop_
_entity.id
_entity.type
_entity.pdbx_description
1 polymer ?
#
loop_
_entity_poly.entity_id
_entity_poly.type
_entity_poly.pdbx_seq_one_letter_code
_entity_poly.pdbx_strand_id
1 'polypeptide(L)'
;MVTEVLCEYEWSVLEHPRYSLDFALCHFCYFQRLKNTLVVMDYSQGKTLFSRRRKPSGSWADSYVTTFDSWLQKMQKCIDNGSCYVE
;
A
#
# COMPACT_ATOMS: atom_id res chain seq x y z
N MET A 1 17.47 -16.29 -8.31
CA MET A 1 15.98 -16.23 -8.30
C MET A 1 15.51 -15.41 -7.11
N VAL A 2 14.36 -14.74 -7.18
CA VAL A 2 13.85 -13.87 -6.08
C VAL A 2 13.72 -14.63 -4.76
N THR A 3 13.35 -15.92 -4.81
CA THR A 3 13.23 -16.79 -3.63
C THR A 3 14.56 -17.04 -2.92
N GLU A 4 15.67 -17.16 -3.66
CA GLU A 4 17.01 -17.37 -3.08
C GLU A 4 17.45 -16.15 -2.25
N VAL A 5 17.17 -14.95 -2.76
CA VAL A 5 17.46 -13.68 -2.07
C VAL A 5 16.61 -13.55 -0.80
N LEU A 6 15.33 -13.92 -0.85
CA LEU A 6 14.46 -13.88 0.34
C LEU A 6 14.94 -14.85 1.44
N CYS A 7 15.45 -16.03 1.04
CA CYS A 7 16.06 -16.98 1.97
C CYS A 7 17.37 -16.45 2.56
N GLU A 8 18.21 -15.78 1.77
CA GLU A 8 19.46 -15.16 2.24
C GLU A 8 19.21 -14.11 3.33
N TYR A 9 18.14 -13.31 3.19
CA TYR A 9 17.77 -12.29 4.17
C TYR A 9 16.88 -12.81 5.31
N GLU A 10 16.59 -14.11 5.36
CA GLU A 10 15.69 -14.73 6.35
C GLU A 10 14.30 -14.06 6.42
N TRP A 11 13.80 -13.55 5.29
CA TRP A 11 12.50 -12.89 5.24
C TRP A 11 11.37 -13.90 5.10
N SER A 12 10.43 -13.86 6.05
CA SER A 12 9.18 -14.60 5.93
C SER A 12 8.28 -13.95 4.89
N VAL A 13 7.78 -14.77 3.96
CA VAL A 13 6.84 -14.32 2.93
C VAL A 13 5.43 -14.54 3.43
N LEU A 14 4.67 -13.45 3.60
CA LEU A 14 3.26 -13.54 3.94
C LEU A 14 2.46 -14.04 2.72
N GLU A 15 1.55 -14.98 2.94
CA GLU A 15 0.64 -15.42 1.89
C GLU A 15 -0.25 -14.27 1.43
N HIS A 16 -0.39 -14.14 0.11
CA HIS A 16 -1.26 -13.13 -0.50
C HIS A 16 -2.21 -13.81 -1.50
N PRO A 17 -3.54 -13.72 -1.29
CA PRO A 17 -4.50 -14.34 -2.19
C PRO A 17 -4.47 -13.70 -3.58
N ARG A 18 -4.79 -14.52 -4.60
CA ARG A 18 -4.82 -14.05 -5.99
C ARG A 18 -5.94 -13.02 -6.16
N TYR A 19 -5.64 -11.97 -6.94
CA TYR A 19 -6.57 -10.88 -7.27
C TYR A 19 -7.00 -9.97 -6.10
N SER A 20 -6.40 -10.11 -4.91
CA SER A 20 -6.81 -9.36 -3.72
C SER A 20 -6.01 -8.06 -3.52
N LEU A 21 -6.15 -7.13 -4.47
CA LEU A 21 -5.52 -5.79 -4.39
C LEU A 21 -5.99 -4.98 -3.17
N ASP A 22 -7.15 -5.31 -2.62
CA ASP A 22 -7.72 -4.77 -1.39
C ASP A 22 -6.95 -5.18 -0.13
N PHE A 23 -6.19 -6.28 -0.15
CA PHE A 23 -5.25 -6.64 0.92
C PHE A 23 -3.83 -6.16 0.70
N ALA A 24 -3.49 -5.64 -0.49
CA ALA A 24 -2.17 -5.08 -0.73
C ALA A 24 -2.07 -3.68 -0.12
N LEU A 25 -1.41 -3.54 1.04
CA LEU A 25 -1.20 -2.26 1.73
C LEU A 25 -0.63 -1.17 0.82
N CYS A 26 0.30 -1.54 -0.07
CA CYS A 26 0.85 -0.61 -1.06
C CYS A 26 -0.23 -0.04 -1.99
N HIS A 27 -1.25 -0.82 -2.35
CA HIS A 27 -2.29 -0.43 -3.28
C HIS A 27 -3.26 0.59 -2.68
N PHE A 28 -3.94 0.24 -1.58
CA PHE A 28 -4.97 1.11 -1.01
C PHE A 28 -4.43 2.21 -0.11
N CYS A 29 -3.19 2.12 0.40
CA CYS A 29 -2.59 3.18 1.20
C CYS A 29 -1.60 4.03 0.39
N TYR A 30 -0.48 3.45 -0.03
CA TYR A 30 0.59 4.23 -0.64
C TYR A 30 0.20 4.75 -2.04
N PHE A 31 -0.21 3.84 -2.94
CA PHE A 31 -0.56 4.21 -4.31
C PHE A 31 -1.82 5.05 -4.38
N GLN A 32 -2.81 4.83 -3.50
CA GLN A 32 -3.98 5.71 -3.44
C GLN A 32 -3.59 7.16 -3.13
N ARG A 33 -2.71 7.38 -2.15
CA ARG A 33 -2.22 8.73 -1.80
C ARG A 33 -1.36 9.32 -2.89
N LEU A 34 -0.52 8.50 -3.52
CA LEU A 34 0.27 8.91 -4.67
C LEU A 34 -0.65 9.36 -5.81
N LYS A 35 -1.67 8.58 -6.17
CA LYS A 35 -2.68 8.95 -7.18
C LYS A 35 -3.32 10.29 -6.85
N ASN A 36 -3.80 10.48 -5.62
CA ASN A 36 -4.41 11.75 -5.20
C ASN A 36 -3.44 12.94 -5.36
N THR A 37 -2.15 12.73 -5.08
CA THR A 37 -1.11 13.75 -5.27
C THR A 37 -0.83 14.04 -6.75
N LEU A 38 -0.86 13.00 -7.58
CA LEU A 38 -0.60 13.11 -9.02
C LEU A 38 -1.75 13.74 -9.80
N VAL A 39 -2.99 13.55 -9.35
CA VAL A 39 -4.18 14.17 -9.96
C VAL A 39 -4.15 15.69 -9.84
N VAL A 40 -3.68 16.21 -8.70
CA VAL A 40 -3.60 17.66 -8.45
C VAL A 40 -2.32 18.30 -8.97
N MET A 41 -1.47 17.54 -9.68
CA MET A 41 -0.17 18.00 -10.13
C MET A 41 -0.28 18.71 -11.49
N ASP A 42 0.31 19.90 -11.57
CA ASP A 42 0.54 20.57 -12.84
C ASP A 42 1.89 20.13 -13.44
N TYR A 43 1.82 19.41 -14.56
CA TYR A 43 2.98 18.86 -15.26
C TYR A 43 3.63 19.86 -16.24
N SER A 44 3.00 21.01 -16.50
CA SER A 44 3.52 22.02 -17.43
C SER A 44 4.80 22.71 -16.92
N GLN A 45 5.01 22.71 -15.60
CA GLN A 45 6.11 23.37 -14.91
C GLN A 45 7.48 22.63 -15.04
N GLY A 46 7.59 21.58 -15.86
CA GLY A 46 8.82 20.78 -16.00
C GLY A 46 9.23 20.02 -14.74
N LYS A 47 8.38 20.02 -13.70
CA LYS A 47 8.61 19.28 -12.46
C LYS A 47 8.33 17.81 -12.70
N THR A 48 9.39 17.02 -12.80
CA THR A 48 9.27 15.57 -12.91
C THR A 48 8.72 14.98 -11.62
N LEU A 49 7.99 13.87 -11.73
CA LEU A 49 7.53 13.02 -10.63
C LEU A 49 8.62 12.80 -9.55
N PHE A 50 9.86 12.65 -9.99
CA PHE A 50 11.02 12.38 -9.13
C PHE A 50 11.62 13.64 -8.48
N SER A 51 11.49 14.81 -9.12
CA SER A 51 11.99 16.09 -8.59
C SER A 51 11.28 16.52 -7.30
N ARG A 52 10.10 15.94 -7.03
CA ARG A 52 9.26 16.29 -5.88
C ARG A 52 8.96 15.09 -4.99
N ARG A 53 9.93 14.18 -4.78
CA ARG A 53 9.92 13.24 -3.65
C ARG A 53 9.75 14.05 -2.36
N ARG A 54 8.51 14.29 -1.94
CA ARG A 54 8.21 14.84 -0.63
C ARG A 54 8.72 13.80 0.36
N LYS A 55 9.65 14.20 1.23
CA LYS A 55 9.93 13.41 2.43
C LYS A 55 8.57 13.15 3.10
N PRO A 56 8.25 11.90 3.46
CA PRO A 56 7.12 11.62 4.31
C PRO A 56 7.15 12.62 5.47
N SER A 57 6.15 13.49 5.57
CA SER A 57 6.03 14.34 6.76
C SER A 57 5.84 13.41 7.97
N GLY A 58 6.21 13.84 9.18
CA GLY A 58 6.03 13.03 10.39
C GLY A 58 4.62 12.44 10.54
N SER A 59 3.60 13.11 9.97
CA SER A 59 2.22 12.62 9.87
C SER A 59 2.02 11.30 9.10
N TRP A 60 3.01 10.82 8.35
CA TRP A 60 2.89 9.58 7.59
C TRP A 60 3.04 8.36 8.49
N ALA A 61 3.91 8.42 9.51
CA ALA A 61 4.17 7.31 10.42
C ALA A 61 2.90 6.92 11.21
N ASP A 62 2.26 7.88 11.87
CA ASP A 62 1.00 7.66 12.60
C ASP A 62 -0.14 7.20 11.66
N SER A 63 -0.08 7.67 10.42
CA SER A 63 -1.04 7.28 9.38
C SER A 63 -0.83 5.87 8.86
N TYR A 64 0.38 5.29 8.97
CA TYR A 64 0.60 3.89 8.63
C TYR A 64 0.07 2.96 9.72
N VAL A 65 0.24 3.30 11.01
CA VAL A 65 -0.29 2.49 12.12
C VAL A 65 -1.81 2.32 11.99
N THR A 66 -2.54 3.43 11.84
CA THR A 66 -4.01 3.40 11.62
C THR A 66 -4.42 2.64 10.35
N THR A 67 -3.55 2.60 9.33
CA THR A 67 -3.77 1.83 8.11
C THR A 67 -3.67 0.32 8.37
N PHE A 68 -2.73 -0.12 9.22
CA PHE A 68 -2.61 -1.52 9.61
C PHE A 68 -3.84 -2.00 10.38
N ASP A 69 -4.36 -1.19 11.30
CA ASP A 69 -5.60 -1.54 12.03
C ASP A 69 -6.78 -1.70 11.07
N SER A 70 -6.91 -0.77 10.12
CA SER A 70 -7.95 -0.82 9.08
C SER A 70 -7.80 -2.04 8.17
N TRP A 71 -6.56 -2.45 7.90
CA TRP A 71 -6.24 -3.64 7.10
C TRP A 71 -6.66 -4.93 7.81
N LEU A 72 -6.38 -5.05 9.11
CA LEU A 72 -6.84 -6.18 9.93
C LEU A 72 -8.36 -6.27 9.96
N GLN A 73 -9.06 -5.13 10.09
CA GLN A 73 -10.52 -5.09 10.04
C GLN A 73 -11.06 -5.55 8.67
N LYS A 74 -10.41 -5.17 7.56
CA LYS A 74 -10.80 -5.65 6.22
C LYS A 74 -10.63 -7.15 6.06
N MET A 75 -9.55 -7.72 6.59
CA MET A 75 -9.36 -9.17 6.59
C MET A 75 -10.48 -9.87 7.36
N GLN A 76 -10.84 -9.37 8.54
CA GLN A 76 -11.95 -9.92 9.31
C GLN A 76 -13.27 -9.85 8.55
N LYS A 77 -13.60 -8.69 7.95
CA LYS A 77 -14.80 -8.55 7.11
C LYS A 77 -14.84 -9.53 5.94
N CYS A 78 -13.69 -9.81 5.31
CA CYS A 78 -13.62 -10.79 4.22
C CYS A 78 -13.89 -12.22 4.69
N ILE A 79 -13.38 -12.59 5.86
CA ILE A 79 -13.71 -13.86 6.52
C ILE A 79 -15.21 -13.94 6.76
N ASP A 80 -15.79 -12.89 7.35
CA ASP A 80 -17.22 -12.84 7.69
C ASP A 80 -18.13 -12.86 6.44
N ASN A 81 -17.66 -12.29 5.32
CA ASN A 81 -18.41 -12.21 4.05
C ASN A 81 -18.12 -13.38 3.08
N GLY A 82 -17.53 -14.47 3.58
CA GLY A 82 -17.30 -15.68 2.77
C GLY A 82 -16.34 -15.47 1.59
N SER A 83 -15.29 -14.67 1.78
CA SER A 83 -14.28 -14.33 0.75
C SER A 83 -14.75 -13.41 -0.38
N CYS A 84 -15.91 -12.75 -0.23
CA CYS A 84 -16.34 -11.70 -1.15
C CYS A 84 -15.64 -10.36 -0.86
N TYR A 85 -15.45 -9.55 -1.91
CA TYR A 85 -14.93 -8.18 -1.75
C TYR A 85 -15.82 -7.35 -0.81
N VAL A 86 -15.19 -6.49 -0.03
CA VAL A 86 -15.83 -5.65 0.98
C VAL A 86 -15.46 -4.18 0.78
N GLU A 87 -16.46 -3.30 0.91
CA GLU A 87 -16.27 -1.83 0.90
C GLU A 87 -15.70 -1.30 2.23
#